data_AF-A0A7W0JKR7-F1
#
_entry.id   AF-A0A7W0JKR7-F1
#
_cell.length_a   1.000
_cell.length_b   1.000
_cell.length_c   1.000
_cell.angle_alpha   90.00
_cell.angle_beta   90.00
_cell.angle_gamma   90.00
#
_symmetry.space_group_name_H-M   'P 1'
#
loop_
_entity.id
_entity.type
_entity.pdbx_description
1 polymer ?
#
loop_
_entity_poly.entity_id
_entity_poly.type
_entity_poly.pdbx_seq_one_letter_code
_entity_poly.pdbx_strand_id
1 'polypeptide(L)' 'MHLRFPSIDQGVQAFLWAALFFVILWLGMLAVGVSSAPALILSLVSAAAIFLFVRLRGD' A
#
# COMPACT_ATOMS: atom_id res chain seq x y z
N MET A 1 -13.34 -22.41 23.54
CA MET A 1 -12.59 -22.16 22.29
C MET A 1 -11.94 -20.80 22.40
N HIS A 2 -10.62 -20.73 22.57
CA HIS A 2 -9.89 -19.46 22.41
C HIS A 2 -9.75 -19.22 20.91
N LEU A 3 -10.59 -18.34 20.35
CA LEU A 3 -10.51 -17.95 18.94
C LEU A 3 -9.25 -17.11 18.73
N ARG A 4 -8.09 -17.77 18.62
CA ARG A 4 -6.90 -17.11 18.13
C ARG A 4 -7.06 -16.94 16.64
N PHE A 5 -7.10 -15.70 16.18
CA PHE A 5 -7.08 -15.42 14.76
C PHE A 5 -5.86 -16.12 14.14
N PRO A 6 -6.01 -16.79 12.98
CA PRO A 6 -4.86 -17.32 12.27
C PRO A 6 -3.88 -16.18 11.99
N SER A 7 -2.59 -16.42 12.25
CA SER A 7 -1.55 -15.46 11.91
C SER A 7 -1.52 -15.31 10.40
N ILE A 8 -1.82 -14.11 9.90
CA ILE A 8 -1.67 -13.77 8.49
C ILE A 8 -0.17 -13.55 8.22
N ASP A 9 0.31 -14.03 7.07
CA ASP A 9 1.69 -13.76 6.64
C ASP A 9 1.95 -12.24 6.59
N GLN A 10 3.07 -11.82 7.17
CA GLN A 10 3.43 -10.41 7.29
C GLN A 10 3.56 -9.75 5.90
N GLY A 11 3.99 -10.48 4.88
CA GLY A 11 4.04 -10.01 3.50
C GLY A 11 2.66 -9.77 2.89
N VAL A 12 1.68 -10.65 3.19
CA VAL A 12 0.28 -10.46 2.75
C VAL A 12 -0.31 -9.22 3.41
N GLN A 13 -0.11 -9.05 4.72
CA GLN A 13 -0.59 -7.86 5.43
C GLN A 13 0.06 -6.58 4.89
N ALA A 14 1.38 -6.59 4.67
CA ALA A 14 2.10 -5.44 4.10
C ALA A 14 1.60 -5.09 2.69
N PHE A 15 1.32 -6.09 1.85
CA PHE A 15 0.77 -5.89 0.52
C PHE A 15 -0.60 -5.23 0.55
N LEU A 16 -1.51 -5.69 1.41
CA LEU A 16 -2.85 -5.12 1.53
C LEU A 16 -2.80 -3.63 1.96
N TRP A 17 -1.92 -3.30 2.91
CA TRP A 17 -1.74 -1.90 3.33
C TRP A 17 -1.10 -1.04 2.25
N ALA A 18 -0.11 -1.54 1.51
CA ALA A 18 0.49 -0.81 0.40
C ALA A 18 -0.50 -0.60 -0.75
N ALA A 19 -1.34 -1.60 -1.07
CA ALA A 19 -2.39 -1.48 -2.08
C ALA A 19 -3.47 -0.47 -1.67
N LEU A 20 -3.90 -0.48 -0.40
CA LEU A 20 -4.82 0.53 0.12
C LEU A 20 -4.19 1.93 0.05
N PHE A 21 -2.93 2.08 0.45
CA PHE A 21 -2.19 3.33 0.37
C PHE A 21 -2.10 3.84 -1.08
N PHE A 22 -1.79 2.97 -2.05
CA PHE A 22 -1.83 3.30 -3.48
C PHE A 22 -3.16 3.93 -3.89
N VAL A 23 -4.28 3.27 -3.56
CA VAL A 23 -5.62 3.75 -3.94
C VAL A 23 -5.92 5.10 -3.29
N ILE A 24 -5.64 5.26 -1.99
CA ILE A 24 -5.86 6.51 -1.27
C ILE A 24 -5.04 7.64 -1.90
N LEU A 25 -3.75 7.41 -2.15
CA LEU A 25 -2.86 8.42 -2.69
C LEU A 25 -3.22 8.79 -4.14
N TRP A 26 -3.54 7.79 -4.98
CA TRP A 26 -3.94 8.00 -6.36
C TRP A 26 -5.23 8.83 -6.46
N LEU A 27 -6.28 8.40 -5.76
CA LEU A 27 -7.57 9.10 -5.77
C LEU A 27 -7.45 10.48 -5.11
N GLY A 28 -6.65 10.62 -4.06
CA GLY A 28 -6.38 11.90 -3.40
C GLY A 28 -5.71 12.91 -4.34
N MET A 29 -4.70 12.47 -5.12
CA MET A 29 -4.06 13.32 -6.13
C MET A 29 -5.04 13.74 -7.24
N LEU A 30 -5.87 12.81 -7.72
CA LEU A 30 -6.91 13.15 -8.70
C LEU A 30 -7.92 14.17 -8.13
N ALA A 31 -8.31 14.01 -6.86
CA ALA A 31 -9.26 14.90 -6.19
C ALA A 31 -8.75 16.35 -6.06
N VAL A 32 -7.44 16.56 -5.97
CA VAL A 32 -6.82 17.89 -5.92
C VAL A 32 -6.33 18.40 -7.28
N GLY A 33 -6.74 17.76 -8.38
CA GLY A 33 -6.48 18.23 -9.75
C GLY A 33 -5.14 17.84 -10.35
N VAL A 34 -4.41 16.88 -9.76
CA VAL A 34 -3.21 16.32 -10.39
C VAL A 34 -3.61 15.52 -11.64
N SER A 35 -2.88 15.70 -12.74
CA SER A 35 -3.16 14.96 -13.97
C SER A 35 -2.96 13.45 -13.79
N SER A 36 -3.74 12.66 -14.54
CA SER A 36 -3.86 11.21 -14.30
C SER A 36 -2.56 10.44 -14.40
N ALA A 37 -1.68 10.80 -15.34
CA ALA A 37 -0.40 10.12 -15.57
C ALA A 37 0.57 10.26 -14.38
N PRO A 38 0.96 11.47 -13.94
CA PRO A 38 1.81 11.61 -12.76
C PRO A 38 1.14 11.10 -11.48
N ALA A 39 -0.19 11.26 -11.35
CA ALA A 39 -0.91 10.72 -10.21
C ALA A 39 -0.78 9.19 -10.12
N LEU A 40 -0.95 8.47 -11.22
CA LEU A 40 -0.80 7.02 -11.25
C LEU A 40 0.65 6.58 -11.00
N ILE A 41 1.62 7.23 -11.65
CA ILE A 41 3.03 6.84 -11.55
C ILE A 41 3.54 7.06 -10.12
N LEU A 42 3.30 8.23 -9.54
CA LEU A 42 3.80 8.58 -8.21
C LEU A 42 3.17 7.72 -7.11
N SER A 43 1.86 7.46 -7.18
CA SER A 43 1.21 6.58 -6.21
C SER A 43 1.72 5.15 -6.30
N LEU A 44 1.91 4.62 -7.52
CA LEU A 44 2.39 3.26 -7.73
C LEU A 44 3.83 3.09 -7.23
N VAL A 45 4.72 4.01 -7.58
CA VAL A 45 6.12 3.99 -7.12
C VAL A 45 6.20 4.10 -5.60
N SER A 46 5.42 5.00 -5.00
CA SER A 46 5.40 5.19 -3.55
C SER A 46 4.89 3.96 -2.81
N ALA A 47 3.80 3.34 -3.31
CA ALA A 47 3.26 2.12 -2.72
C ALA A 47 4.20 0.93 -2.87
N ALA A 48 4.83 0.75 -4.03
CA ALA A 48 5.82 -0.29 -4.24
C ALA A 48 7.05 -0.09 -3.33
N ALA A 49 7.54 1.14 -3.18
CA ALA A 49 8.65 1.45 -2.30
C ALA A 49 8.34 1.12 -0.83
N ILE A 50 7.15 1.49 -0.33
CA ILE A 50 6.72 1.17 1.04
C ILE A 50 6.53 -0.33 1.22
N PHE A 51 5.89 -1.01 0.26
CA PHE A 51 5.72 -2.46 0.30
C PHE A 51 7.06 -3.18 0.41
N LEU A 52 8.01 -2.84 -0.47
CA LEU A 52 9.35 -3.44 -0.46
C LEU A 52 10.11 -3.08 0.81
N PHE A 53 9.99 -1.84 1.30
CA PHE A 53 10.61 -1.43 2.56
C PHE A 53 10.12 -2.29 3.72
N VAL A 54 8.81 -2.42 3.93
CA VAL A 54 8.23 -3.24 5.00
C VAL A 54 8.56 -4.72 4.79
N ARG A 55 8.48 -5.23 3.55
CA ARG A 55 8.72 -6.65 3.26
C ARG A 55 10.17 -7.07 3.53
N LEU A 56 11.13 -6.16 3.34
CA LEU A 56 12.56 -6.43 3.48
C LEU A 56 13.13 -6.03 4.84
N ARG A 57 12.45 -5.15 5.59
CA ARG A 57 12.96 -4.58 6.86
C ARG A 57 11.98 -4.67 8.03
N GLY A 58 10.74 -5.10 7.80
CA GLY A 58 9.79 -5.33 8.89
C GLY A 58 10.06 -6.68 9.51
N ASP A 59 10.45 -6.67 10.79
CA ASP A 59 10.59 -7.85 11.64
C ASP A 59 9.22 -8.43 12.05
#